data_AF-A0A432M742-F1
#
_entry.id   AF-A0A432M742-F1
#
_cell.length_a   1.000
_cell.length_b   1.000
_cell.length_c   1.000
_cell.angle_alpha   90.00
_cell.angle_beta   90.00
_cell.angle_gamma   90.00
#
_symmetry.space_group_name_H-M   'P 1'
#
loop_
_entity.id
_entity.type
_entity.pdbx_description
1 polymer ?
#
loop_
_entity_poly.entity_id
_entity_poly.type
_entity_poly.pdbx_seq_one_letter_code
_entity_poly.pdbx_strand_id
1 'polypeptide(L)' 'MERRSPPKARLLANIPSERVEYTAGDGSQPEAGDIVALDQGYIGPNGEPMGMVVCFNADGSIRWAGDVLDSEIEVLQ' A
#
# COMPACT_ATOMS: atom_id res chain seq x y z
N MET A 1 -23.79 3.22 -11.17
CA MET A 1 -22.57 3.93 -10.73
C MET A 1 -21.44 2.92 -10.83
N GLU A 2 -20.62 2.99 -11.89
CA GLU A 2 -19.49 2.07 -12.05
C GLU A 2 -18.48 2.33 -10.93
N ARG A 3 -18.18 1.30 -10.13
CA ARG A 3 -17.06 1.35 -9.19
C ARG A 3 -15.77 1.33 -10.02
N ARG A 4 -15.12 2.48 -10.18
CA ARG A 4 -13.75 2.51 -10.71
C ARG A 4 -12.88 1.70 -9.75
N SER A 5 -12.08 0.79 -10.29
CA SER A 5 -11.06 0.11 -9.51
C SER A 5 -10.10 1.16 -8.92
N PRO A 6 -9.64 0.97 -7.69
CA PRO A 6 -8.66 1.88 -7.09
C PRO A 6 -7.40 1.96 -7.97
N PRO A 7 -6.74 3.12 -8.04
CA PRO A 7 -5.45 3.24 -8.72
C PRO A 7 -4.44 2.24 -8.15
N LYS A 8 -3.55 1.76 -9.00
CA LYS A 8 -2.47 0.86 -8.59
C LYS A 8 -1.16 1.60 -8.50
N ALA A 9 -0.28 1.15 -7.61
CA ALA A 9 1.08 1.63 -7.51
C ALA A 9 2.06 0.47 -7.33
N ARG A 10 3.32 0.71 -7.63
CA ARG A 10 4.43 -0.18 -7.35
C ARG A 10 5.19 0.32 -6.14
N LEU A 11 5.46 -0.55 -5.18
CA LEU A 11 6.34 -0.24 -4.06
C LEU A 11 7.79 -0.13 -4.54
N LEU A 12 8.46 0.97 -4.23
CA LEU A 12 9.83 1.26 -4.65
C LEU A 12 10.88 0.76 -3.63
N ALA A 13 10.49 0.63 -2.37
CA ALA A 13 11.35 0.22 -1.28
C ALA A 13 10.56 -0.53 -0.20
N ASN A 14 11.24 -1.39 0.57
CA ASN A 14 10.62 -2.01 1.74
C ASN A 14 10.20 -0.92 2.73
N ILE A 15 8.97 -1.01 3.26
CA ILE A 15 8.51 -0.10 4.31
C ILE A 15 8.90 -0.63 5.69
N PRO A 16 9.18 0.25 6.66
CA PRO A 16 9.37 -0.10 8.07
C PRO A 16 8.19 -0.91 8.62
N SER A 17 8.51 -1.89 9.45
CA SER A 17 7.53 -2.84 9.98
C SER A 17 6.47 -2.19 10.86
N GLU A 18 6.77 -1.05 11.47
CA GLU A 18 5.81 -0.26 12.26
C GLU A 18 4.69 0.37 11.44
N ARG A 19 4.85 0.45 10.11
CA ARG A 19 3.83 0.96 9.17
C ARG A 19 2.98 -0.14 8.54
N VAL A 20 3.16 -1.40 8.96
CA VAL A 20 2.42 -2.56 8.45
C VAL A 20 1.26 -2.92 9.37
N GLU A 21 0.06 -3.09 8.81
CA GLU A 21 -1.11 -3.57 9.52
C GLU A 21 -1.15 -5.11 9.52
N TYR A 22 -0.49 -5.73 10.50
CA TYR A 22 -0.39 -7.19 10.60
C TYR A 22 -1.71 -7.93 10.82
N THR A 23 -2.79 -7.23 11.18
CA THR A 23 -4.13 -7.82 11.35
C THR A 23 -4.92 -7.90 10.05
N ALA A 24 -4.50 -7.20 8.99
CA ALA A 24 -5.24 -7.13 7.73
C ALA A 24 -4.90 -8.26 6.75
N GLY A 25 -3.69 -8.83 6.83
CA GLY A 25 -3.13 -9.74 5.83
C GLY A 25 -2.78 -11.15 6.33
N ASP A 26 -2.00 -11.86 5.53
CA ASP A 26 -1.55 -13.24 5.82
C ASP A 26 -0.22 -13.32 6.60
N GLY A 27 0.30 -12.16 7.03
CA GLY A 27 1.57 -12.03 7.75
C GLY A 27 2.79 -11.84 6.83
N SER A 28 2.59 -11.78 5.52
CA SER A 28 3.65 -11.40 4.57
C SER A 28 4.17 -10.00 4.86
N GLN A 29 5.47 -9.82 4.62
CA GLN A 29 6.13 -8.51 4.70
C GLN A 29 6.05 -7.81 3.34
N PRO A 30 5.93 -6.47 3.31
CA PRO A 30 6.04 -5.69 2.08
C PRO A 30 7.43 -5.82 1.46
N GLU A 31 7.47 -6.00 0.14
CA GLU A 31 8.72 -6.06 -0.63
C GLU A 31 8.73 -5.05 -1.77
N ALA A 32 9.89 -4.43 -2.01
CA ALA A 32 10.09 -3.59 -3.18
C ALA A 32 9.70 -4.36 -4.47
N GLY A 33 8.87 -3.74 -5.29
CA GLY A 33 8.29 -4.34 -6.50
C GLY A 33 6.84 -4.80 -6.35
N ASP A 34 6.32 -4.91 -5.12
CA ASP A 34 4.92 -5.25 -4.86
C ASP A 34 3.96 -4.28 -5.58
N ILE A 35 2.88 -4.84 -6.13
CA ILE A 35 1.79 -4.06 -6.71
C ILE A 35 0.69 -3.91 -5.66
N VAL A 36 0.35 -2.66 -5.37
CA VAL A 36 -0.61 -2.29 -4.33
C VAL A 36 -1.75 -1.46 -4.90
N ALA A 37 -2.91 -1.54 -4.28
CA ALA A 37 -4.01 -0.61 -4.52
C ALA A 37 -3.89 0.59 -3.56
N LEU A 38 -4.12 1.80 -4.07
CA LEU A 38 -4.21 3.01 -3.26
C LEU A 38 -5.63 3.14 -2.68
N ASP A 39 -5.73 3.28 -1.35
CA ASP A 39 -7.01 3.42 -0.67
C ASP A 39 -7.30 4.89 -0.32
N GLN A 40 -6.48 5.47 0.56
CA GLN A 40 -6.66 6.83 1.06
C GLN A 40 -5.32 7.54 1.28
N GLY A 41 -5.26 8.84 0.95
CA GLY A 41 -4.11 9.70 1.22
C GLY A 41 -4.32 10.56 2.46
N TYR A 42 -3.24 10.87 3.18
CA TYR A 42 -3.25 11.71 4.38
C TYR A 42 -1.88 12.37 4.62
N ILE A 43 -1.79 13.23 5.64
CA ILE A 43 -0.54 13.87 6.04
C ILE A 43 -0.01 13.17 7.29
N GLY A 44 1.23 12.66 7.20
CA GLY A 44 1.91 11.94 8.26
C GLY A 44 2.28 12.82 9.46
N PRO A 45 2.73 12.20 10.57
CA PRO A 45 3.06 12.89 11.81
C PRO A 45 4.14 13.98 11.69
N ASN A 46 5.01 13.91 10.68
CA ASN A 46 6.06 14.89 10.42
C ASN A 46 5.72 15.85 9.26
N GLY A 47 4.48 15.86 8.78
CA GLY A 47 4.02 16.72 7.69
C GLY A 47 4.25 16.18 6.27
N GLU A 48 4.73 14.94 6.15
CA GLU A 48 4.99 14.26 4.89
C GLU A 48 3.70 13.70 4.25
N PRO A 49 3.57 13.73 2.90
CA PRO A 49 2.44 13.11 2.23
C PRO A 49 2.56 11.57 2.30
N MET A 50 1.48 10.95 2.78
CA MET A 50 1.39 9.51 2.98
C MET A 50 0.09 8.96 2.37
N GLY A 51 0.07 7.64 2.18
CA GLY A 51 -1.14 6.92 1.82
C GLY A 51 -1.20 5.53 2.42
N MET A 52 -2.43 5.04 2.61
CA MET A 52 -2.69 3.65 2.95
C MET A 52 -2.81 2.84 1.66
N VAL A 53 -2.10 1.72 1.62
CA VAL A 53 -2.08 0.81 0.48
C VAL A 53 -2.42 -0.62 0.89
N VAL A 54 -2.95 -1.38 -0.05
CA VAL A 54 -3.31 -2.79 0.15
C VAL A 54 -2.69 -3.64 -0.96
N CYS A 55 -1.91 -4.64 -0.57
CA CYS A 55 -1.42 -5.68 -1.48
C CYS A 55 -2.33 -6.89 -1.42
N PHE A 56 -2.64 -7.47 -2.58
CA PHE A 56 -3.52 -8.63 -2.70
C PHE A 56 -2.77 -9.84 -3.22
N ASN A 57 -3.14 -11.00 -2.71
CA ASN A 57 -2.82 -12.28 -3.33
C ASN A 57 -3.57 -12.46 -4.65
N ALA A 58 -3.14 -13.44 -5.45
CA ALA A 58 -3.76 -13.74 -6.74
C ALA A 58 -5.23 -14.17 -6.64
N ASP A 59 -5.65 -14.69 -5.48
CA ASP A 59 -7.03 -15.06 -5.18
C ASP A 59 -7.90 -13.88 -4.70
N GLY A 60 -7.32 -12.68 -4.59
CA GLY A 60 -7.99 -11.48 -4.11
C GLY A 60 -8.05 -11.32 -2.59
N SER A 61 -7.47 -12.26 -1.82
CA SER A 61 -7.26 -12.06 -0.37
C SER A 61 -6.20 -10.99 -0.12
N ILE A 62 -6.28 -10.30 1.03
CA ILE A 62 -5.26 -9.32 1.42
C ILE A 62 -3.99 -10.07 1.80
N ARG A 63 -2.87 -9.73 1.16
CA ARG A 63 -1.55 -10.21 1.52
C ARG A 63 -0.99 -9.39 2.68
N TRP A 64 -0.98 -8.07 2.52
CA TRP A 64 -0.60 -7.11 3.55
C TRP A 64 -1.27 -5.76 3.27
N ALA A 65 -1.41 -4.94 4.31
CA ALA A 65 -1.80 -3.54 4.20
C ALA A 65 -0.84 -2.69 5.03
N GLY A 66 -0.69 -1.42 4.67
CA GLY A 66 0.19 -0.53 5.41
C GLY A 66 0.27 0.88 4.84
N ASP A 67 1.01 1.69 5.56
CA ASP A 67 1.22 3.10 5.27
C ASP A 67 2.51 3.33 4.49
N VAL A 68 2.43 4.03 3.37
CA VAL A 68 3.57 4.38 2.51
C VAL A 68 3.73 5.90 2.44
N LEU A 69 4.95 6.36 2.26
CA LEU A 69 5.20 7.72 1.77
C LEU A 69 4.87 7.78 0.28
N ASP A 70 4.43 8.94 -0.20
CA ASP A 70 4.25 9.14 -1.64
C ASP A 70 5.56 8.89 -2.43
N SER A 71 6.71 9.16 -1.81
CA SER A 71 8.03 8.90 -2.40
C SER A 71 8.45 7.43 -2.45
N GLU A 72 7.72 6.55 -1.76
CA GLU A 72 8.02 5.11 -1.72
C GLU A 72 7.20 4.32 -2.74
N ILE A 73 6.39 4.99 -3.55
CA ILE A 73 5.55 4.35 -4.55
C ILE A 73 5.67 5.03 -5.92
N GLU A 74 5.45 4.24 -6.97
CA GLU A 74 5.25 4.72 -8.34
C GLU A 74 3.83 4.39 -8.78
N VAL A 75 3.01 5.41 -9.05
CA VAL A 75 1.65 5.21 -9.55
C VAL A 75 1.68 4.65 -10.96
N LEU A 76 0.95 3.55 -11.18
CA LEU A 76 0.83 2.88 -12.47
C LEU A 76 -0.40 3.42 -13.20
N GLN A 77 -0.18 3.99 -14.40
CA GLN A 77 -1.25 4.49 -15.29
C GLN A 77 -1.88 3.38 -16.13
#